data_AF-A0AA51DR91-F1
#
_entry.id   AF-A0AA51DR91-F1
#
_cell.length_a   1.000
_cell.length_b   1.000
_cell.length_c   1.000
_cell.angle_alpha   90.00
_cell.angle_beta   90.00
_cell.angle_gamma   90.00
#
_symmetry.space_group_name_H-M   'P 1'
#
loop_
_entity.id
_entity.type
_entity.pdbx_description
1 polymer ?
#
loop_
_entity_poly.entity_id
_entity_poly.type
_entity_poly.pdbx_seq_one_letter_code
_entity_poly.pdbx_strand_id
1 'polypeptide(L)'
;MKENKRFDRMKDEYDLKDMINQFAKEISYYSQMEALGVTPYEKNYHQNLIKERTEELIIQMERYVSKAGNPVMQQFPENVPESVPELPPLVAPPPLDVPEQAPETAPPAKVPPVEQKAFTLEELKYYNGENGRAAYVAVNGVVYDVSRRIGWAGGTHFGLFSGNDLSQQFMACHRGLTAILDQLPVVGILVSE
;
A
#
# COMPACT_ATOMS: atom_id res chain seq x y z
N MET A 1 8.38 0.29 41.08
CA MET A 1 8.83 -0.51 39.91
C MET A 1 7.67 -1.14 39.12
N LYS A 2 6.53 -0.44 38.91
CA LYS A 2 5.40 -0.95 38.10
C LYS A 2 5.27 -0.28 36.72
N GLU A 3 6.01 0.80 36.46
CA GLU A 3 5.88 1.58 35.24
C GLU A 3 6.62 0.98 34.03
N ASN A 4 7.78 0.33 34.21
CA ASN A 4 8.57 -0.19 33.06
C ASN A 4 7.85 -1.27 32.22
N LYS A 5 7.07 -2.17 32.85
CA LYS A 5 6.38 -3.24 32.10
C LYS A 5 5.30 -2.72 31.13
N ARG A 6 4.74 -1.54 31.39
CA ARG A 6 3.70 -0.94 30.53
C ARG A 6 4.34 -0.24 29.32
N PHE A 7 5.50 0.38 29.51
CA PHE A 7 6.26 1.01 28.44
C PHE A 7 6.90 -0.03 27.50
N ASP A 8 7.49 -1.10 28.04
CA ASP A 8 8.04 -2.20 27.22
C ASP A 8 6.93 -2.84 26.35
N ARG A 9 5.76 -3.12 26.95
CA ARG A 9 4.61 -3.66 26.22
C ARG A 9 4.07 -2.73 25.13
N MET A 10 4.05 -1.41 25.35
CA MET A 10 3.61 -0.44 24.33
C MET A 10 4.59 -0.36 23.15
N LYS A 11 5.89 -0.49 23.42
CA LYS A 11 6.93 -0.50 22.38
C LYS A 11 6.86 -1.77 21.53
N ASP A 12 6.67 -2.93 22.17
CA ASP A 12 6.49 -4.21 21.49
C ASP A 12 5.22 -4.22 20.61
N GLU A 13 4.13 -3.61 21.08
CA GLU A 13 2.89 -3.48 20.31
C GLU A 13 3.06 -2.55 19.10
N TYR A 14 3.83 -1.47 19.25
CA TYR A 14 4.14 -0.54 18.16
C TYR A 14 5.02 -1.21 17.09
N ASP A 15 6.04 -1.96 17.51
CA ASP A 15 6.92 -2.74 16.63
C ASP A 15 6.15 -3.82 15.85
N LEU A 16 5.20 -4.48 16.50
CA LEU A 16 4.33 -5.47 15.83
C LEU A 16 3.45 -4.84 14.74
N LYS A 17 2.86 -3.67 15.03
CA LYS A 17 2.00 -2.97 14.06
C LYS A 17 2.79 -2.54 12.83
N ASP A 18 3.96 -1.96 13.04
CA ASP A 18 4.83 -1.53 11.94
C ASP A 18 5.29 -2.72 11.10
N MET A 19 5.66 -3.83 11.76
CA MET A 19 5.99 -5.09 11.07
C MET A 19 4.83 -5.58 10.20
N ILE A 20 3.62 -5.72 10.76
CA ILE A 20 2.44 -6.21 10.02
C ILE A 20 2.13 -5.28 8.83
N ASN A 21 2.16 -3.96 9.03
CA ASN A 21 1.88 -2.99 7.98
C ASN A 21 2.92 -3.06 6.85
N GLN A 22 4.20 -3.27 7.19
CA GLN A 22 5.26 -3.46 6.20
C GLN A 22 5.01 -4.70 5.34
N PHE A 23 4.73 -5.86 5.95
CA PHE A 23 4.41 -7.08 5.22
C PHE A 23 3.16 -6.92 4.34
N ALA A 24 2.11 -6.26 4.86
CA ALA A 24 0.89 -6.02 4.10
C ALA A 24 1.14 -5.18 2.83
N LYS A 25 2.00 -4.17 2.94
CA LYS A 25 2.39 -3.31 1.81
C LYS A 25 3.15 -4.10 0.73
N GLU A 26 4.09 -4.93 1.13
CA GLU A 26 4.88 -5.77 0.22
C GLU A 26 4.03 -6.83 -0.48
N ILE A 27 3.19 -7.55 0.28
CA ILE A 27 2.25 -8.53 -0.27
C ILE A 27 1.31 -7.86 -1.28
N SER A 28 0.79 -6.67 -0.94
CA SER A 28 -0.07 -5.94 -1.86
C SER A 28 0.67 -5.50 -3.12
N TYR A 29 1.92 -5.03 -3.00
CA TYR A 29 2.75 -4.70 -4.15
C TYR A 29 2.94 -5.92 -5.06
N TYR A 30 3.31 -7.08 -4.52
CA TYR A 30 3.47 -8.29 -5.33
C TYR A 30 2.17 -8.76 -5.96
N SER A 31 1.04 -8.62 -5.27
CA SER A 31 -0.28 -8.92 -5.86
C SER A 31 -0.60 -8.02 -7.06
N GLN A 32 -0.21 -6.74 -7.00
CA GLN A 32 -0.35 -5.83 -8.14
C GLN A 32 0.57 -6.23 -9.31
N MET A 33 1.80 -6.65 -9.01
CA MET A 33 2.74 -7.12 -10.04
C MET A 33 2.29 -8.44 -10.68
N GLU A 34 1.74 -9.37 -9.89
CA GLU A 34 1.13 -10.60 -10.38
C GLU A 34 -0.01 -10.30 -11.37
N ALA A 35 -0.88 -9.34 -11.02
CA ALA A 35 -2.01 -8.94 -11.86
C ALA A 35 -1.56 -8.33 -13.20
N LEU A 36 -0.39 -7.67 -13.24
CA LEU A 36 0.22 -7.15 -14.47
C LEU A 36 1.03 -8.19 -15.25
N GLY A 37 1.43 -9.29 -14.63
CA GLY A 37 2.23 -10.33 -15.27
C GLY A 37 1.54 -10.88 -16.52
N VAL A 38 2.26 -10.92 -17.65
CA VAL A 38 1.70 -11.36 -18.94
C VAL A 38 1.97 -12.85 -19.15
N THR A 39 3.11 -13.33 -18.66
CA THR A 39 3.53 -14.73 -18.80
C THR A 39 3.17 -15.56 -17.56
N PRO A 40 2.97 -16.89 -17.71
CA PRO A 40 2.83 -17.78 -16.56
C PRO A 40 4.04 -17.72 -15.62
N TYR A 41 5.24 -17.48 -16.14
CA TYR A 41 6.46 -17.38 -15.33
C TYR A 41 6.43 -16.18 -14.39
N GLU A 42 6.10 -14.98 -14.91
CA GLU A 42 6.00 -13.76 -14.09
C GLU A 42 4.91 -13.88 -13.03
N LYS A 43 3.76 -14.46 -13.38
CA LYS A 43 2.68 -14.72 -12.41
C LYS A 43 3.14 -15.65 -11.30
N ASN A 44 3.74 -16.78 -11.65
CA ASN A 44 4.25 -17.74 -10.67
C ASN A 44 5.35 -17.12 -9.79
N TYR A 45 6.20 -16.26 -10.36
CA TYR A 45 7.23 -15.54 -9.60
C TYR A 45 6.62 -14.66 -8.51
N HIS A 46 5.64 -13.82 -8.85
CA HIS A 46 4.98 -12.97 -7.86
C HIS A 46 4.12 -13.76 -6.87
N GLN A 47 3.47 -14.83 -7.32
CA GLN A 47 2.77 -15.76 -6.42
C GLN A 47 3.70 -16.37 -5.36
N ASN A 48 4.91 -16.77 -5.76
CA ASN A 48 5.90 -17.29 -4.83
C ASN A 48 6.36 -16.22 -3.84
N LEU A 49 6.61 -14.98 -4.28
CA LEU A 49 6.96 -13.89 -3.38
C LEU A 49 5.82 -13.58 -2.38
N ILE A 50 4.56 -13.58 -2.82
CA ILE A 50 3.40 -13.42 -1.94
C ILE A 50 3.39 -14.53 -0.88
N LYS A 51 3.60 -15.78 -1.31
CA LYS A 51 3.66 -16.93 -0.41
C LYS A 51 4.79 -16.79 0.61
N GLU A 52 6.02 -16.49 0.16
CA GLU A 52 7.20 -16.31 1.01
C GLU A 52 7.00 -15.22 2.06
N ARG A 53 6.52 -14.03 1.65
CA ARG A 53 6.22 -12.95 2.61
C ARG A 53 5.12 -13.31 3.60
N THR A 54 4.13 -14.08 3.16
CA THR A 54 3.06 -14.56 4.05
C THR A 54 3.61 -15.55 5.08
N GLU A 55 4.46 -16.49 4.67
CA GLU A 55 5.12 -17.45 5.55
C GLU A 55 6.05 -16.76 6.56
N GLU A 56 6.84 -15.79 6.10
CA GLU A 56 7.69 -14.97 6.98
C GLU A 56 6.87 -14.18 8.00
N LEU A 57 5.74 -13.59 7.59
CA LEU A 57 4.84 -12.90 8.51
C LEU A 57 4.32 -13.85 9.59
N ILE A 58 3.88 -15.05 9.22
CA ILE A 58 3.42 -16.08 10.16
C ILE A 58 4.53 -16.39 11.18
N ILE A 59 5.75 -16.66 10.71
CA ILE A 59 6.91 -16.96 11.57
C ILE A 59 7.20 -15.81 12.54
N GLN A 60 7.18 -14.55 12.07
CA GLN A 60 7.43 -13.40 12.93
C GLN A 60 6.31 -13.21 13.97
N MET A 61 5.06 -13.45 13.59
CA MET A 61 3.92 -13.43 14.52
C MET A 61 4.01 -14.55 15.57
N GLU A 62 4.36 -15.77 15.18
CA GLU A 62 4.57 -16.89 16.10
C GLU A 62 5.68 -16.58 17.12
N ARG A 63 6.79 -15.99 16.66
CA ARG A 63 7.87 -15.52 17.54
C ARG A 63 7.39 -14.45 18.51
N TYR A 64 6.58 -13.49 18.05
CA TYR A 64 6.02 -12.44 18.90
C TYR A 64 5.10 -13.04 19.99
N VAL A 65 4.18 -13.94 19.61
CA VAL A 65 3.24 -14.59 20.53
C VAL A 65 3.98 -15.46 21.55
N SER A 66 5.00 -16.20 21.11
CA SER A 66 5.88 -16.99 21.98
C SER A 66 6.63 -16.13 23.00
N LYS A 67 7.19 -14.99 22.58
CA LYS A 67 7.85 -14.01 23.47
C LYS A 67 6.87 -13.41 24.49
N ALA A 68 5.61 -13.20 24.12
CA ALA A 68 4.58 -12.66 25.00
C ALA A 68 4.08 -13.65 26.07
N GLY A 69 4.58 -14.90 26.09
CA GLY A 69 4.21 -15.92 27.07
C GLY A 69 2.88 -16.63 26.77
N ASN A 70 2.34 -16.47 25.56
CA ASN A 70 1.21 -17.24 25.08
C ASN A 70 1.75 -18.38 24.18
N PRO A 71 1.64 -19.65 24.56
CA PRO A 71 2.11 -20.74 23.71
C PRO A 71 1.19 -20.89 22.49
N VAL A 72 1.71 -20.68 21.29
CA VAL A 72 1.08 -21.16 20.05
C VAL A 72 1.25 -22.68 20.03
N MET A 73 0.14 -23.41 20.12
CA MET A 73 0.12 -24.88 20.00
C MET A 73 0.49 -25.31 18.57
N GLN A 74 1.78 -25.68 18.42
CA GLN A 74 2.36 -26.83 17.71
C GLN A 74 2.04 -27.14 16.22
N GLN A 75 3.16 -27.18 15.48
CA GLN A 75 3.56 -28.07 14.37
C GLN A 75 3.34 -27.59 12.92
N PHE A 76 4.35 -26.87 12.40
CA PHE A 76 4.73 -26.90 10.98
C PHE A 76 5.99 -27.75 10.79
N PRO A 77 6.14 -28.49 9.67
CA PRO A 77 7.27 -29.40 9.46
C PRO A 77 8.60 -28.67 9.26
N GLU A 78 9.66 -29.18 9.91
CA GLU A 78 11.03 -28.64 10.00
C GLU A 78 11.84 -28.51 8.70
N ASN A 79 11.27 -28.77 7.52
CA ASN A 79 12.04 -28.76 6.27
C ASN A 79 11.82 -27.46 5.47
N VAL A 80 12.53 -26.41 5.87
CA VAL A 80 12.78 -25.24 5.02
C VAL A 80 14.21 -25.36 4.46
N PRO A 81 14.43 -25.42 3.13
CA PRO A 81 15.77 -25.50 2.57
C PRO A 81 16.58 -24.23 2.86
N GLU A 82 17.78 -24.42 3.39
CA GLU A 82 18.66 -23.39 3.95
C GLU A 82 19.37 -22.51 2.89
N SER A 83 19.21 -22.78 1.60
CA SER A 83 19.84 -22.00 0.53
C SER A 83 18.84 -21.26 -0.35
N VAL A 84 18.69 -19.96 -0.07
CA VAL A 84 18.02 -18.98 -0.93
C VAL A 84 18.99 -18.53 -2.03
N PRO A 85 18.64 -18.63 -3.33
CA PRO A 85 19.47 -18.08 -4.40
C PRO A 85 19.49 -16.55 -4.32
N GLU A 86 20.69 -15.97 -4.47
CA GLU A 86 20.88 -14.51 -4.47
C GLU A 86 20.16 -13.86 -5.66
N LEU A 87 19.38 -12.81 -5.36
CA LEU A 87 18.53 -12.13 -6.35
C LEU A 87 19.36 -11.41 -7.42
N PRO A 88 18.95 -11.43 -8.70
CA PRO A 88 19.50 -10.52 -9.70
C PRO A 88 19.15 -9.06 -9.37
N PRO A 89 19.99 -8.09 -9.75
CA PRO A 89 19.74 -6.68 -9.47
C PRO A 89 18.45 -6.19 -10.15
N LEU A 90 17.67 -5.38 -9.42
CA LEU A 90 16.45 -4.71 -9.88
C LEU A 90 16.73 -3.91 -11.16
N VAL A 91 16.20 -4.38 -12.29
CA VAL A 91 16.10 -3.58 -13.51
C VAL A 91 14.71 -2.98 -13.57
N ALA A 92 14.62 -1.66 -13.69
CA ALA A 92 13.35 -0.96 -13.83
C ALA A 92 12.58 -1.49 -15.06
N PRO A 93 11.26 -1.72 -14.96
CA PRO A 93 10.49 -2.17 -16.11
C PRO A 93 10.44 -1.09 -17.20
N PRO A 94 10.40 -1.47 -18.49
CA PRO A 94 10.23 -0.53 -19.58
C PRO A 94 8.85 0.16 -19.53
N PRO A 95 8.71 1.38 -20.07
CA PRO A 95 7.43 2.10 -20.07
C PRO A 95 6.37 1.36 -20.89
N LEU A 96 5.16 1.25 -20.34
CA LEU A 96 4.00 0.64 -21.00
C LEU A 96 3.48 1.54 -22.12
N ASP A 97 3.43 1.02 -23.35
CA ASP A 97 2.70 1.63 -24.46
C ASP A 97 1.19 1.40 -24.26
N VAL A 98 0.47 2.46 -23.89
CA VAL A 98 -0.99 2.47 -23.80
C VAL A 98 -1.54 2.93 -25.15
N PRO A 99 -2.42 2.17 -25.84
CA PRO A 99 -3.01 2.62 -27.08
C PRO A 99 -4.09 3.70 -26.81
N GLU A 100 -3.94 4.81 -27.51
CA GLU A 100 -4.84 5.96 -27.50
C GLU A 100 -6.05 5.72 -28.42
N GLN A 101 -7.27 5.84 -27.87
CA GLN A 101 -8.43 6.24 -28.66
C GLN A 101 -9.61 6.72 -27.80
N ALA A 102 -10.09 7.93 -28.12
CA ALA A 102 -11.37 8.51 -27.75
C ALA A 102 -12.35 8.43 -28.96
N PRO A 103 -13.65 8.75 -28.78
CA PRO A 103 -14.01 10.16 -28.80
C PRO A 103 -15.00 10.61 -27.72
N GLU A 104 -14.95 11.93 -27.57
CA GLU A 104 -15.61 12.89 -26.68
C GLU A 104 -17.14 12.98 -26.86
N THR A 105 -17.88 13.25 -25.77
CA THR A 105 -18.87 14.35 -25.63
C THR A 105 -19.72 14.20 -24.36
N ALA A 106 -19.50 15.09 -23.38
CA ALA A 106 -20.53 15.77 -22.56
C ALA A 106 -19.84 16.65 -21.50
N PRO A 107 -20.39 17.84 -21.16
CA PRO A 107 -19.71 18.87 -20.36
C PRO A 107 -19.57 18.48 -18.88
N PRO A 108 -18.56 19.02 -18.15
CA PRO A 108 -18.35 18.68 -16.75
C PRO A 108 -19.48 19.26 -15.89
N ALA A 109 -20.16 18.37 -15.15
CA ALA A 109 -21.09 18.77 -14.12
C ALA A 109 -20.32 19.45 -12.97
N LYS A 110 -20.63 20.72 -12.74
CA LYS A 110 -20.21 21.51 -11.57
C LYS A 110 -20.55 20.75 -10.28
N VAL A 111 -19.53 20.38 -9.51
CA VAL A 111 -19.69 19.85 -8.14
C VAL A 111 -20.11 21.02 -7.23
N PRO A 112 -21.15 20.89 -6.38
CA PRO A 112 -21.57 21.94 -5.45
C PRO A 112 -20.52 22.15 -4.33
N PRO A 113 -20.40 23.36 -3.77
CA PRO A 113 -19.43 23.67 -2.72
C PRO A 113 -19.90 23.09 -1.38
N VAL A 114 -19.57 21.83 -1.13
CA VAL A 114 -19.45 21.31 0.24
C VAL A 114 -18.20 21.95 0.83
N GLU A 115 -18.23 22.42 2.08
CA GLU A 115 -17.02 22.85 2.80
C GLU A 115 -15.94 21.77 2.65
N GLN A 116 -14.98 22.00 1.76
CA GLN A 116 -13.93 21.05 1.47
C GLN A 116 -12.97 21.09 2.66
N LYS A 117 -12.81 19.94 3.33
CA LYS A 117 -11.86 19.82 4.43
C LYS A 117 -10.46 20.20 3.94
N ALA A 118 -9.79 21.10 4.66
CA ALA A 118 -8.38 21.36 4.45
C ALA A 118 -7.56 20.26 5.15
N PHE A 119 -6.50 19.82 4.49
CA PHE A 119 -5.52 18.89 5.03
C PHE A 119 -4.14 19.51 4.94
N THR A 120 -3.37 19.48 6.01
CA THR A 120 -1.91 19.58 5.90
C THR A 120 -1.33 18.24 5.42
N LEU A 121 -0.07 18.22 5.00
CA LEU A 121 0.59 16.97 4.64
C LEU A 121 0.68 16.01 5.83
N GLU A 122 0.90 16.55 7.03
CA GLU A 122 0.95 15.82 8.30
C GLU A 122 -0.40 15.19 8.63
N GLU A 123 -1.50 15.91 8.41
CA GLU A 123 -2.85 15.36 8.56
C GLU A 123 -3.15 14.30 7.50
N LEU A 124 -2.69 14.51 6.26
CA LEU A 124 -2.87 13.55 5.17
C LEU A 124 -2.19 12.21 5.48
N LYS A 125 -1.01 12.21 6.12
CA LYS A 125 -0.28 10.98 6.52
C LYS A 125 -1.09 10.03 7.41
N TYR A 126 -2.11 10.51 8.12
CA TYR A 126 -2.99 9.65 8.92
C TYR A 126 -3.91 8.78 8.06
N TYR A 127 -4.14 9.16 6.80
CA TYR A 127 -5.02 8.48 5.84
C TYR A 127 -4.20 7.59 4.89
N ASN A 128 -3.43 6.68 5.49
CA ASN A 128 -2.45 5.83 4.82
C ASN A 128 -2.93 4.41 4.50
N GLY A 129 -4.22 4.12 4.68
CA GLY A 129 -4.79 2.79 4.41
C GLY A 129 -4.45 1.70 5.45
N GLU A 130 -3.60 2.00 6.45
CA GLU A 130 -3.19 1.03 7.46
C GLU A 130 -4.22 0.93 8.60
N ASN A 131 -4.26 -0.23 9.25
CA ASN A 131 -5.12 -0.47 10.42
C ASN A 131 -6.61 -0.18 10.17
N GLY A 132 -7.09 -0.38 8.93
CA GLY A 132 -8.47 -0.10 8.53
C GLY A 132 -8.80 1.38 8.38
N ARG A 133 -7.81 2.27 8.45
CA ARG A 133 -7.99 3.69 8.11
C ARG A 133 -8.21 3.84 6.61
N ALA A 134 -8.84 4.95 6.22
CA ALA A 134 -8.99 5.29 4.81
C ALA A 134 -7.62 5.57 4.17
N ALA A 135 -7.53 5.36 2.86
CA ALA A 135 -6.36 5.63 2.03
C ALA A 135 -6.66 6.85 1.15
N TYR A 136 -6.00 7.98 1.42
CA TYR A 136 -6.16 9.22 0.66
C TYR A 136 -4.88 9.59 -0.07
N VAL A 137 -4.98 10.28 -1.20
CA VAL A 137 -3.82 10.82 -1.92
C VAL A 137 -4.12 12.25 -2.34
N ALA A 138 -3.12 13.12 -2.30
CA ALA A 138 -3.24 14.44 -2.90
C ALA A 138 -2.66 14.43 -4.33
N VAL A 139 -3.38 15.06 -5.25
CA VAL A 139 -2.92 15.31 -6.62
C VAL A 139 -3.32 16.74 -7.00
N ASN A 140 -2.34 17.55 -7.36
CA ASN A 140 -2.48 18.97 -7.70
C ASN A 140 -3.27 19.77 -6.65
N GLY A 141 -3.00 19.51 -5.37
CA GLY A 141 -3.65 20.20 -4.25
C GLY A 141 -5.06 19.69 -3.91
N VAL A 142 -5.60 18.70 -4.61
CA VAL A 142 -6.90 18.09 -4.31
C VAL A 142 -6.68 16.73 -3.65
N VAL A 143 -7.40 16.45 -2.57
CA VAL A 143 -7.31 15.19 -1.83
C VAL A 143 -8.44 14.26 -2.28
N TYR A 144 -8.06 13.07 -2.74
CA TYR A 144 -8.96 12.05 -3.26
C TYR A 144 -8.99 10.82 -2.35
N ASP A 145 -10.17 10.22 -2.18
CA ASP A 145 -10.33 8.92 -1.52
C ASP A 145 -10.08 7.77 -2.49
N VAL A 146 -9.04 6.99 -2.25
CA VAL A 146 -8.68 5.81 -3.05
C VAL A 146 -8.98 4.49 -2.34
N SER A 147 -9.59 4.53 -1.15
CA SER A 147 -9.79 3.35 -0.27
C SER A 147 -10.55 2.21 -0.91
N ARG A 148 -11.40 2.49 -1.91
CA ARG A 148 -12.24 1.49 -2.60
C ARG A 148 -11.71 1.10 -3.98
N ARG A 149 -10.51 1.55 -4.37
CA ARG A 149 -9.91 1.21 -5.66
C ARG A 149 -9.04 -0.02 -5.48
N ILE A 150 -9.28 -1.05 -6.29
CA ILE A 150 -8.52 -2.31 -6.22
C ILE A 150 -7.02 -2.08 -6.41
N GLY A 151 -6.63 -1.17 -7.30
CA GLY A 151 -5.22 -0.80 -7.51
C GLY A 151 -4.56 -0.11 -6.31
N TRP A 152 -5.31 0.23 -5.27
CA TRP A 152 -4.86 0.85 -4.02
C TRP A 152 -5.05 -0.08 -2.81
N ALA A 153 -5.22 -1.38 -3.03
CA ALA A 153 -5.29 -2.36 -1.95
C ALA A 153 -4.09 -2.21 -1.01
N GLY A 154 -4.30 -2.41 0.30
CA GLY A 154 -3.24 -2.21 1.31
C GLY A 154 -2.71 -0.77 1.41
N GLY A 155 -3.36 0.21 0.78
CA GLY A 155 -2.92 1.61 0.77
C GLY A 155 -1.71 1.86 -0.14
N THR A 156 -1.40 0.94 -1.07
CA THR A 156 -0.24 1.05 -1.98
C THR A 156 -0.65 1.00 -3.44
N HIS A 157 0.13 1.67 -4.30
CA HIS A 157 -0.03 1.59 -5.76
C HIS A 157 1.34 1.60 -6.42
N PHE A 158 1.83 0.45 -6.88
CA PHE A 158 3.16 0.28 -7.50
C PHE A 158 4.31 0.93 -6.71
N GLY A 159 4.36 0.68 -5.39
CA GLY A 159 5.40 1.22 -4.50
C GLY A 159 5.15 2.65 -4.04
N LEU A 160 4.05 3.28 -4.48
CA LEU A 160 3.54 4.53 -3.92
C LEU A 160 2.64 4.23 -2.73
N PHE A 161 2.57 5.17 -1.79
CA PHE A 161 1.80 5.03 -0.57
C PHE A 161 0.76 6.14 -0.44
N SER A 162 -0.45 5.76 -0.01
CA SER A 162 -1.47 6.71 0.42
C SER A 162 -1.00 7.48 1.67
N GLY A 163 -1.64 8.62 1.92
CA GLY A 163 -1.24 9.61 2.91
C GLY A 163 -0.19 10.60 2.41
N ASN A 164 0.04 10.70 1.10
CA ASN A 164 1.05 11.57 0.50
C ASN A 164 0.49 12.43 -0.64
N ASP A 165 1.22 13.50 -0.96
CA ASP A 165 1.09 14.20 -2.23
C ASP A 165 1.84 13.42 -3.32
N LEU A 166 1.07 12.94 -4.31
CA LEU A 166 1.57 12.14 -5.42
C LEU A 166 1.42 12.87 -6.76
N SER A 167 1.36 14.20 -6.75
CA SER A 167 1.20 15.02 -7.95
C SER A 167 2.24 14.72 -9.02
N GLN A 168 3.51 14.60 -8.63
CA GLN A 168 4.61 14.34 -9.57
C GLN A 168 4.53 12.93 -10.16
N GLN A 169 4.21 11.94 -9.33
CA GLN A 169 4.09 10.53 -9.73
C GLN A 169 2.88 10.33 -10.62
N PHE A 170 1.75 10.98 -10.30
CA PHE A 170 0.57 10.99 -11.15
C PHE A 170 0.88 11.59 -12.53
N MET A 171 1.62 12.71 -12.57
CA MET A 171 2.05 13.31 -13.83
C MET A 171 2.97 12.38 -14.63
N ALA A 172 3.93 11.73 -13.97
CA ALA A 172 4.88 10.82 -14.62
C ALA A 172 4.21 9.56 -15.18
N CYS A 173 3.34 8.91 -14.40
CA CYS A 173 2.73 7.62 -14.76
C CYS A 173 1.49 7.76 -15.65
N HIS A 174 0.70 8.82 -15.46
CA HIS A 174 -0.57 9.01 -16.16
C HIS A 174 -0.57 10.18 -17.12
N ARG A 175 0.56 10.88 -17.29
CA ARG A 175 0.69 12.08 -18.15
C ARG A 175 -0.38 13.14 -17.83
N GLY A 176 -0.80 13.21 -16.57
CA GLY A 176 -1.82 14.14 -16.11
C GLY A 176 -3.25 13.80 -16.55
N LEU A 177 -3.56 12.55 -16.96
CA LEU A 177 -4.88 12.14 -17.42
C LEU A 177 -5.95 12.24 -16.32
N THR A 178 -6.63 13.40 -16.25
CA THR A 178 -7.58 13.73 -15.16
C THR A 178 -8.81 12.83 -15.10
N ALA A 179 -9.18 12.17 -16.21
CA ALA A 179 -10.29 11.22 -16.25
C ALA A 179 -10.16 10.07 -15.23
N ILE A 180 -8.93 9.76 -14.78
CA ILE A 180 -8.69 8.80 -13.69
C ILE A 180 -9.15 9.37 -12.35
N LEU A 181 -8.91 10.66 -12.10
CA LEU A 181 -9.27 11.36 -10.87
C LEU A 181 -10.76 11.68 -10.80
N ASP A 182 -11.42 11.94 -11.94
CA ASP A 182 -12.86 12.26 -12.00
C ASP A 182 -13.76 11.13 -11.46
N GLN A 183 -13.22 9.91 -11.38
CA GLN A 183 -13.90 8.74 -10.84
C GLN A 183 -13.67 8.54 -9.34
N LEU A 184 -12.87 9.40 -8.70
CA LEU A 184 -12.53 9.32 -7.29
C LEU A 184 -13.33 10.34 -6.48
N PRO A 185 -13.84 9.99 -5.30
CA PRO A 185 -14.43 10.96 -4.39
C PRO A 185 -13.39 12.01 -3.97
N VAL A 186 -13.70 13.29 -4.17
CA VAL A 186 -12.93 14.40 -3.58
C VAL A 186 -13.33 14.55 -2.12
N VAL A 187 -12.35 14.50 -1.22
CA VAL A 187 -12.56 14.60 0.24
C VAL A 187 -11.98 15.87 0.84
N GLY A 188 -11.24 16.66 0.06
CA GLY A 188 -10.76 17.96 0.49
C GLY A 188 -9.64 18.54 -0.38
N ILE A 189 -8.90 19.47 0.21
CA ILE A 189 -7.76 20.15 -0.41
C ILE A 189 -6.52 20.03 0.46
N LEU A 190 -5.37 19.90 -0.19
CA LEU A 190 -4.07 19.96 0.48
C LEU A 190 -3.64 21.42 0.57
N VAL A 191 -3.42 21.90 1.79
CA VAL A 191 -2.89 23.24 2.05
C VAL A 191 -1.40 23.12 2.42
N SER A 192 -0.59 24.03 1.88
CA SER A 192 0.77 24.24 2.36
C SER A 192 0.70 25.03 3.66
N GLU A 193 1.48 24.62 4.66
CA GLU A 193 1.72 25.44 5.86
C GLU A 193 2.51 26.70 5.54
#